data_AF-A0A948TQF0-F1
#
_entry.id   AF-A0A948TQF0-F1
#
_cell.length_a   1.000
_cell.length_b   1.000
_cell.length_c   1.000
_cell.angle_alpha   90.00
_cell.angle_beta   90.00
_cell.angle_gamma   90.00
#
_symmetry.space_group_name_H-M   'P 1'
#
loop_
_entity.id
_entity.type
_entity.pdbx_description
1 polymer ?
#
loop_
_entity_poly.entity_id
_entity_poly.type
_entity_poly.pdbx_seq_one_letter_code
_entity_poly.pdbx_strand_id
1 'polypeptide(L)'
;MKKYIIIILICLAFSANVFAAETESAPRLLPGNPFYFLKEWNRSIQMVLTFNETKKIELEEKFSSDRLKEIEVLVKKNTKQEVIERATEKYEKSMQKISERLEKVKEKAENNPALQNFVERFTE
;
A
#
# COMPACT_ATOMS: atom_id res chain seq x y z
N MET A 1 -25.80 -43.10 3.39
CA MET A 1 -26.45 -41.99 2.67
C MET A 1 -26.41 -40.68 3.48
N LYS A 2 -27.00 -40.61 4.68
CA LYS A 2 -26.97 -39.40 5.56
C LYS A 2 -25.58 -38.80 5.83
N LYS A 3 -24.55 -39.64 6.01
CA LYS A 3 -23.17 -39.19 6.31
C LYS A 3 -22.50 -38.45 5.13
N TYR A 4 -22.82 -38.84 3.89
CA TYR A 4 -22.29 -38.18 2.69
C TYR A 4 -22.99 -36.85 2.40
N ILE A 5 -24.27 -36.72 2.77
CA ILE A 5 -25.05 -35.48 2.64
C ILE A 5 -24.47 -34.36 3.52
N ILE A 6 -24.03 -34.68 4.73
CA ILE A 6 -23.41 -33.71 5.66
C ILE A 6 -22.05 -33.23 5.13
N ILE A 7 -21.24 -34.13 4.56
CA ILE A 7 -19.94 -33.78 3.98
C ILE A 7 -20.11 -32.88 2.74
N ILE A 8 -21.13 -33.14 1.91
CA ILE A 8 -21.45 -32.30 0.74
C ILE A 8 -21.94 -30.91 1.16
N LEU A 9 -22.75 -30.80 2.22
CA LEU A 9 -23.21 -29.51 2.79
C LEU A 9 -22.08 -28.69 3.40
N ILE A 10 -21.12 -29.34 4.07
CA ILE A 10 -19.92 -28.67 4.60
C ILE A 10 -19.01 -28.19 3.47
N CYS A 11 -18.83 -28.98 2.40
CA CYS A 11 -18.09 -28.53 1.21
C CYS A 11 -18.76 -27.35 0.49
N LEU A 12 -20.10 -27.32 0.43
CA LEU A 12 -20.86 -26.20 -0.14
C LEU A 12 -20.80 -24.93 0.71
N ALA A 13 -20.69 -25.06 2.04
CA ALA A 13 -20.49 -23.91 2.94
C ALA A 13 -19.04 -23.39 2.91
N PHE A 14 -18.07 -24.24 2.59
CA PHE A 14 -16.67 -23.84 2.45
C PHE A 14 -16.40 -23.05 1.17
N SER A 15 -17.09 -23.37 0.06
CA SER A 15 -16.97 -22.62 -1.20
C SER A 15 -17.62 -21.22 -1.17
N ALA A 16 -18.64 -21.01 -0.32
CA ALA A 16 -19.30 -19.71 -0.20
C ALA A 16 -18.43 -18.66 0.53
N ASN A 17 -17.52 -19.08 1.42
CA ASN A 17 -16.62 -18.17 2.13
C ASN A 17 -15.36 -17.80 1.33
N VAL A 18 -15.05 -18.53 0.24
CA VAL A 18 -13.94 -18.23 -0.69
C VAL A 18 -14.35 -17.19 -1.74
N PHE A 19 -15.65 -16.91 -1.91
CA PHE A 19 -16.16 -16.00 -2.94
C PHE A 19 -16.38 -14.55 -2.48
N ALA A 20 -15.90 -14.20 -1.29
CA ALA A 20 -15.55 -12.80 -0.99
C ALA A 20 -14.13 -12.54 -1.50
N ALA A 21 -13.92 -12.77 -2.81
CA ALA A 21 -12.71 -12.35 -3.48
C ALA A 21 -12.58 -10.84 -3.29
N GLU A 22 -11.47 -10.41 -2.72
CA GLU A 22 -11.04 -9.02 -2.69
C GLU A 22 -11.19 -8.46 -4.09
N THR A 23 -12.26 -7.68 -4.32
CA THR A 23 -12.32 -6.81 -5.49
C THR A 23 -11.39 -5.67 -5.14
N GLU A 24 -10.09 -5.91 -5.32
CA GLU A 24 -9.08 -4.89 -5.23
C GLU A 24 -9.41 -3.86 -6.32
N SER A 25 -10.19 -2.85 -5.93
CA SER A 25 -10.77 -1.93 -6.88
C SER A 25 -9.64 -1.18 -7.58
N ALA A 26 -9.62 -1.22 -8.91
CA ALA A 26 -8.60 -0.53 -9.69
C ALA A 26 -8.48 0.94 -9.25
N PRO A 27 -7.25 1.52 -9.21
CA PRO A 27 -7.07 2.91 -8.82
C PRO A 27 -7.94 3.85 -9.65
N ARG A 28 -8.83 4.60 -8.99
CA ARG A 28 -9.79 5.50 -9.66
C ARG A 28 -9.14 6.67 -10.38
N LEU A 29 -7.97 7.12 -9.91
CA LEU A 29 -7.24 8.25 -10.46
C LEU A 29 -5.77 7.88 -10.65
N LEU A 30 -5.33 7.90 -11.91
CA LEU A 30 -3.99 7.49 -12.33
C LEU A 30 -3.09 8.69 -12.68
N PRO A 31 -1.76 8.54 -12.57
CA PRO A 31 -0.81 9.49 -13.13
C PRO A 31 -1.10 9.74 -14.61
N GLY A 32 -0.98 11.00 -15.04
CA GLY A 32 -1.34 11.43 -16.39
C GLY A 32 -2.80 11.89 -16.54
N ASN A 33 -3.67 11.66 -15.54
CA ASN A 33 -4.98 12.30 -15.50
C ASN A 33 -4.85 13.79 -15.10
N PRO A 34 -5.58 14.73 -15.74
CA PRO A 34 -5.53 16.16 -15.42
C PRO A 34 -5.81 16.50 -13.95
N PHE A 35 -6.59 15.69 -13.24
CA PHE A 35 -6.95 15.89 -11.84
C PHE A 35 -6.03 15.16 -10.85
N TYR A 36 -4.98 14.47 -11.32
CA TYR A 36 -4.08 13.70 -10.45
C TYR A 36 -3.42 14.57 -9.37
N PHE A 37 -3.23 15.87 -9.63
CA PHE A 37 -2.70 16.82 -8.66
C PHE A 37 -3.55 16.89 -7.38
N LEU A 38 -4.87 16.66 -7.45
CA LEU A 38 -5.73 16.64 -6.25
C LEU A 38 -5.38 15.48 -5.33
N LYS A 39 -5.01 14.33 -5.89
CA LYS A 39 -4.56 13.17 -5.11
C LYS A 39 -3.24 13.46 -4.43
N GLU A 40 -2.28 14.04 -5.14
CA GLU A 40 -0.99 14.45 -4.56
C GLU A 40 -1.18 15.52 -3.48
N TRP A 41 -2.05 16.50 -3.71
CA TRP A 41 -2.38 17.53 -2.73
C TRP A 41 -2.97 16.95 -1.45
N ASN A 42 -3.94 16.03 -1.57
CA ASN A 42 -4.49 15.33 -0.42
C ASN A 42 -3.43 14.50 0.33
N ARG A 43 -2.54 13.80 -0.40
CA ARG A 43 -1.40 13.09 0.21
C ARG A 43 -0.50 14.04 1.01
N SER A 44 -0.19 15.21 0.45
CA SER A 44 0.61 16.23 1.13
C SER A 44 -0.07 16.76 2.40
N ILE A 45 -1.39 17.03 2.35
CA ILE A 45 -2.15 17.46 3.54
C ILE A 45 -2.07 16.40 4.64
N GLN A 46 -2.33 15.14 4.32
CA GLN A 46 -2.27 14.05 5.29
C GLN A 46 -0.85 13.91 5.89
N MET A 47 0.20 14.08 5.09
CA MET A 47 1.58 14.08 5.58
C MET A 47 1.87 15.25 6.52
N VAL A 48 1.41 16.46 6.20
CA VAL A 48 1.62 17.64 7.06
C VAL A 48 0.89 17.48 8.39
N LEU A 49 -0.32 16.93 8.38
CA LEU A 49 -1.15 16.71 9.57
C LEU A 49 -0.72 15.49 10.41
N THR A 50 0.14 14.61 9.87
CA THR A 50 0.64 13.43 10.58
C THR A 50 1.94 13.77 11.30
N PHE A 51 1.85 14.12 12.58
CA PHE A 51 3.02 14.56 13.37
C PHE A 51 3.86 13.41 13.95
N ASN A 52 3.24 12.26 14.22
CA ASN A 52 3.95 11.10 14.76
C ASN A 52 4.77 10.43 13.64
N GLU A 53 6.06 10.20 13.89
CA GLU A 53 6.99 9.67 12.87
C GLU A 53 6.66 8.25 12.42
N THR A 54 6.26 7.34 13.33
CA THR A 54 5.90 5.98 12.93
C THR A 54 4.63 5.97 12.09
N LYS A 55 3.62 6.76 12.48
CA LYS A 55 2.41 6.96 11.66
C LYS A 55 2.71 7.60 10.32
N LYS A 56 3.69 8.49 10.25
CA LYS A 56 4.11 9.15 9.00
C LYS A 56 4.81 8.17 8.05
N ILE A 57 5.59 7.23 8.58
CA ILE A 57 6.17 6.11 7.81
C ILE A 57 5.06 5.21 7.26
N GLU A 58 4.11 4.78 8.10
CA GLU A 58 2.97 3.96 7.67
C GLU A 58 2.13 4.64 6.59
N LEU A 59 1.95 5.95 6.70
CA LEU A 59 1.22 6.73 5.70
C LEU A 59 1.98 6.80 4.37
N GLU A 60 3.30 7.02 4.39
CA GLU A 60 4.13 7.02 3.17
C GLU A 60 4.16 5.62 2.54
N GLU A 61 4.26 4.55 3.34
CA GLU A 61 4.17 3.15 2.90
C GLU A 61 2.85 2.89 2.17
N LYS A 62 1.72 3.30 2.77
CA LYS A 62 0.41 3.21 2.14
C LYS A 62 0.39 3.94 0.79
N PHE A 63 0.95 5.15 0.71
CA PHE A 63 0.99 5.89 -0.55
C PHE A 63 1.92 5.25 -1.58
N SER A 64 3.04 4.64 -1.18
CA SER A 64 3.92 3.86 -2.04
C SER A 64 3.21 2.64 -2.61
N SER A 65 2.49 1.89 -1.78
CA SER A 65 1.68 0.76 -2.23
C SER A 65 0.61 1.20 -3.24
N ASP A 66 -0.10 2.30 -2.96
CA ASP A 66 -1.07 2.87 -3.91
C ASP A 66 -0.39 3.26 -5.24
N ARG A 67 0.82 3.83 -5.21
CA ARG A 67 1.59 4.19 -6.41
C ARG A 67 2.03 2.95 -7.21
N LEU A 68 2.42 1.87 -6.54
CA LEU A 68 2.79 0.63 -7.21
C LEU A 68 1.59 0.03 -7.99
N LYS A 69 0.39 0.05 -7.38
CA LYS A 69 -0.85 -0.35 -8.07
C LYS A 69 -1.19 0.57 -9.24
N GLU A 70 -0.95 1.88 -9.10
CA GLU A 70 -1.09 2.82 -10.21
C GLU A 70 -0.15 2.47 -11.37
N ILE A 71 1.13 2.20 -11.09
CA ILE A 71 2.14 1.80 -12.08
C ILE A 71 1.72 0.51 -12.79
N GLU A 72 1.29 -0.51 -12.04
CA GLU A 72 0.80 -1.77 -12.60
C GLU A 72 -0.34 -1.55 -13.60
N VAL A 73 -1.30 -0.70 -13.27
CA VAL A 73 -2.40 -0.36 -14.17
C VAL A 73 -1.94 0.45 -15.37
N LEU A 74 -0.98 1.37 -15.22
CA LEU A 74 -0.42 2.12 -16.34
C LEU A 74 0.28 1.21 -17.35
N VAL A 75 1.04 0.23 -16.85
CA VAL A 75 1.72 -0.80 -17.66
C VAL A 75 0.68 -1.67 -18.37
N LYS A 76 -0.33 -2.20 -17.66
CA LYS A 76 -1.41 -3.00 -18.27
C LYS A 76 -2.18 -2.25 -19.35
N LYS A 77 -2.30 -0.92 -19.23
CA LYS A 77 -2.96 -0.05 -20.20
C LYS A 77 -2.07 0.39 -21.37
N ASN A 78 -0.82 -0.04 -21.42
CA ASN A 78 0.17 0.43 -22.41
C ASN A 78 0.25 1.96 -22.47
N THR A 79 0.24 2.61 -21.30
CA THR A 79 0.34 4.08 -21.21
C THR A 79 1.72 4.52 -21.72
N LYS A 80 1.83 5.77 -22.19
CA LYS A 80 3.10 6.37 -22.62
C LYS A 80 4.21 6.13 -21.59
N GLN A 81 5.37 5.69 -22.05
CA GLN A 81 6.55 5.38 -21.25
C GLN A 81 6.92 6.50 -20.25
N GLU A 82 6.93 7.75 -20.70
CA GLU A 82 7.22 8.93 -19.86
C GLU A 82 6.26 9.09 -18.66
N VAL A 83 5.02 8.60 -18.76
CA VAL A 83 4.07 8.65 -17.63
C VAL A 83 4.38 7.54 -16.63
N ILE A 84 4.76 6.36 -17.12
CA ILE A 84 5.16 5.22 -16.28
C ILE A 84 6.45 5.58 -15.55
N GLU A 85 7.47 6.09 -16.24
CA GLU A 85 8.75 6.52 -15.64
C GLU A 85 8.55 7.54 -14.53
N ARG A 86 7.77 8.60 -14.78
CA ARG A 86 7.45 9.60 -13.74
C ARG A 86 6.68 9.02 -12.56
N ALA A 87 5.82 8.01 -12.79
CA ALA A 87 5.12 7.33 -11.70
C ALA A 87 6.10 6.48 -10.87
N THR A 88 7.02 5.76 -11.52
CA THR A 88 8.08 4.99 -10.89
C THR A 88 9.03 5.88 -10.08
N GLU A 89 9.49 7.00 -10.63
CA GLU A 89 10.33 7.96 -9.88
C GLU A 89 9.66 8.46 -8.60
N LYS A 90 8.34 8.67 -8.63
CA LYS A 90 7.58 9.07 -7.44
C LYS A 90 7.50 7.96 -6.40
N TYR A 91 7.34 6.71 -6.85
CA TYR A 91 7.38 5.54 -5.98
C TYR A 91 8.77 5.42 -5.31
N GLU A 92 9.85 5.47 -6.09
CA GLU A 92 11.22 5.40 -5.58
C GLU A 92 11.52 6.50 -4.57
N LYS A 93 11.13 7.75 -4.85
CA LYS A 93 11.26 8.86 -3.90
C LYS A 93 10.47 8.64 -2.61
N SER A 94 9.34 7.94 -2.67
CA SER A 94 8.54 7.61 -1.48
C SER A 94 9.26 6.55 -0.64
N MET A 95 9.85 5.53 -1.29
CA MET A 95 10.66 4.51 -0.63
C MET A 95 11.91 5.11 0.02
N GLN A 96 12.62 6.02 -0.65
CA GLN A 96 13.75 6.73 -0.07
C GLN A 96 13.35 7.47 1.22
N LYS A 97 12.22 8.18 1.20
CA LYS A 97 11.71 8.88 2.40
C LYS A 97 11.34 7.93 3.53
N ILE A 98 10.80 6.76 3.21
CA ILE A 98 10.52 5.72 4.21
C ILE A 98 11.83 5.29 4.86
N SER A 99 12.85 4.95 4.08
CA SER A 99 14.18 4.56 4.59
C SER A 99 14.79 5.65 5.47
N GLU A 100 14.82 6.91 5.01
CA GLU A 100 15.38 8.04 5.77
C GLU A 100 14.64 8.28 7.11
N ARG A 101 13.33 8.04 7.15
CA ARG A 101 12.54 8.15 8.39
C ARG A 101 12.76 6.95 9.30
N LEU A 102 12.86 5.76 8.73
CA LEU A 102 13.10 4.53 9.46
C LEU A 102 14.45 4.58 10.17
N GLU A 103 15.49 5.09 9.53
CA GLU A 103 16.80 5.33 10.15
C GLU A 103 16.69 6.24 11.37
N LYS A 104 15.97 7.38 11.26
CA LYS A 104 15.73 8.30 12.38
C LYS A 104 14.93 7.68 13.52
N VAL A 105 14.01 6.76 13.21
CA VAL A 105 13.25 6.02 14.23
C VAL A 105 14.14 4.96 14.88
N LYS A 106 14.99 4.28 14.11
CA LYS A 106 15.95 3.27 14.59
C LYS A 106 16.95 3.87 15.57
N GLU A 107 17.50 5.05 15.28
CA GLU A 107 18.38 5.79 16.22
C GLU A 107 17.69 6.06 17.56
N LYS A 108 16.38 6.26 17.57
CA LYS A 108 15.58 6.51 18.79
C LYS A 108 15.07 5.24 19.46
N ALA A 109 15.22 4.09 18.81
CA ALA A 109 14.67 2.82 19.27
C ALA A 109 15.55 2.12 20.31
N GLU A 110 16.76 2.61 20.58
CA GLU A 110 17.73 1.98 21.49
C GLU A 110 17.15 1.62 22.87
N ASN A 111 16.18 2.40 23.36
CA ASN A 111 15.54 2.17 24.67
C ASN A 111 14.00 2.06 24.60
N ASN A 112 13.43 1.81 23.41
CA ASN A 112 11.97 1.71 23.24
C ASN A 112 11.58 0.44 22.47
N PRO A 113 11.14 -0.64 23.17
CA PRO A 113 10.73 -1.90 22.55
C PRO A 113 9.64 -1.75 21.48
N ALA A 114 8.73 -0.77 21.64
CA ALA A 114 7.68 -0.54 20.66
C ALA A 114 8.23 0.01 19.34
N LEU A 115 9.31 0.80 19.38
CA LEU A 115 9.99 1.30 18.18
C LEU A 115 10.88 0.23 17.54
N GLN A 116 11.43 -0.71 18.33
CA GLN A 116 12.20 -1.84 17.81
C GLN A 116 11.32 -2.74 16.93
N ASN A 117 10.20 -3.22 17.49
CA ASN A 117 9.22 -4.02 16.74
C ASN A 117 8.71 -3.29 15.48
N PHE A 118 8.55 -1.96 15.57
CA PHE A 118 8.13 -1.16 14.42
C PHE A 118 9.18 -1.16 13.32
N VAL A 119 10.47 -1.00 13.64
CA VAL A 119 11.55 -0.99 12.66
C VAL A 119 11.72 -2.37 12.00
N GLU A 120 11.64 -3.43 12.80
CA GLU A 120 11.78 -4.82 12.33
C GLU A 120 10.77 -5.15 11.22
N ARG A 121 9.51 -4.70 11.35
CA ARG A 121 8.45 -4.89 10.34
C ARG A 121 8.82 -4.40 8.93
N PHE A 122 9.75 -3.45 8.80
CA PHE A 122 10.18 -2.90 7.51
C PHE A 122 11.53 -3.47 7.02
N THR A 123 12.18 -4.30 7.82
CA THR A 123 13.50 -4.88 7.52
C THR A 123 13.52 -6.41 7.40
N GLU A 124 12.44 -7.07 7.83
CA GLU A 124 12.17 -8.51 7.60
C GLU A 124 11.62 -8.78 6.19
#